data_AF-A0A0G4F924-F1
#
_entry.id   AF-A0A0G4F924-F1
#
_cell.length_a   1.000
_cell.length_b   1.000
_cell.length_c   1.000
_cell.angle_alpha   90.00
_cell.angle_beta   90.00
_cell.angle_gamma   90.00
#
_symmetry.space_group_name_H-M   'P 1'
#
loop_
_entity.id
_entity.type
_entity.pdbx_description
1 polymer ?
#
loop_
_entity_poly.entity_id
_entity_poly.type
_entity_poly.pdbx_seq_one_letter_code
_entity_poly.pdbx_strand_id
1 'polypeptide(L)'
;MFRTVFCVAVSVGAPGVLGSEVFSDPALFERLSHFKDVGVPDTKEDPVNKAMIADGTCRLLDVAKGDETAFSFWYSPESTKEVIDALAALPSTEKPSNFTLSAKKSLAPVCKRTQKQEVAEKDYSCRKGYDFRVIKESMFNWHRAVCAGPSESSWKGEFDPAYQPQQIAMGAGFLCIVACDCGGWDFPVSSLQSFAASLASAEETKTKICDELPWGLVDFSAVSSPDTLAAVAFPILHMCGCGRCADCGDENRGRVEGRPGLRGGMREEALIS
;
A
#
# COMPACT_ATOMS: atom_id res chain seq x y z
N MET A 1 23.54 45.29 53.66
CA MET A 1 23.92 44.00 53.05
C MET A 1 22.68 43.37 52.45
N PHE A 2 22.43 43.55 51.15
CA PHE A 2 21.34 42.90 50.44
C PHE A 2 21.86 41.59 49.83
N ARG A 3 21.27 40.45 50.23
CA ARG A 3 21.54 39.14 49.63
C ARG A 3 20.63 38.96 48.42
N THR A 4 21.21 39.02 47.23
CA THR A 4 20.57 38.62 45.98
C THR A 4 20.49 37.09 45.92
N VAL A 5 19.29 36.53 45.90
CA VAL A 5 19.04 35.10 45.68
C VAL A 5 18.88 34.89 44.18
N PHE A 6 19.86 34.22 43.56
CA PHE A 6 19.76 33.75 42.17
C PHE A 6 18.90 32.47 42.15
N CYS A 7 17.69 32.55 41.59
CA CYS A 7 16.94 31.37 41.18
C CYS A 7 17.43 30.92 39.80
N VAL A 8 18.13 29.78 39.76
CA VAL A 8 18.44 29.09 38.50
C VAL A 8 17.19 28.31 38.09
N ALA A 9 16.51 28.78 37.05
CA ALA A 9 15.45 28.01 36.40
C ALA A 9 16.09 26.88 35.61
N VAL A 10 15.99 25.64 36.11
CA VAL A 10 16.32 24.44 35.36
C VAL A 10 15.12 24.16 34.44
N SER A 11 15.21 24.61 33.19
CA SER A 11 14.30 24.18 32.14
C SER A 11 14.58 22.71 31.83
N VAL A 12 13.77 21.82 32.38
CA VAL A 12 13.69 20.42 31.94
C VAL A 12 13.13 20.45 30.52
N GLY A 13 14.01 20.30 29.54
CA GLY A 13 13.60 20.14 28.15
C GLY A 13 12.65 18.96 28.04
N ALA A 14 11.44 19.20 27.54
CA ALA A 14 10.54 18.12 27.17
C ALA A 14 11.30 17.21 26.18
N PRO A 15 11.33 15.88 26.37
CA PRO A 15 11.90 14.99 25.37
C PRO A 15 11.17 15.27 24.05
N GLY A 16 11.97 15.50 23.00
CA GLY A 16 11.46 15.81 21.67
C GLY A 16 10.40 14.80 21.26
N VAL A 17 9.37 15.30 20.57
CA VAL A 17 8.38 14.48 19.88
C VAL A 17 9.17 13.53 18.97
N LEU A 18 9.36 12.29 19.41
CA LEU A 18 9.79 11.19 18.55
C LEU A 18 8.78 11.15 17.41
N GLY A 19 9.25 11.23 16.16
CA GLY A 19 8.38 11.14 15.00
C GLY A 19 7.45 9.95 15.16
N SER A 20 6.14 10.20 15.15
CA SER A 20 5.14 9.15 15.36
C SER A 20 5.22 8.14 14.23
N GLU A 21 5.53 6.89 14.60
CA GLU A 21 5.66 5.77 13.68
C GLU A 21 4.30 5.41 13.09
N VAL A 22 4.25 5.18 11.77
CA VAL A 22 3.04 4.72 11.06
C VAL A 22 2.62 3.33 11.57
N PHE A 23 3.60 2.44 11.80
CA PHE A 23 3.37 1.07 12.26
C PHE A 23 3.67 0.89 13.76
N SER A 24 3.05 1.72 14.59
CA SER A 24 3.08 1.59 16.05
C SER A 24 2.37 0.32 16.56
N ASP A 25 2.59 -0.07 17.83
CA ASP A 25 1.92 -1.23 18.44
C ASP A 25 0.38 -1.19 18.38
N PRO A 26 -0.28 -0.04 18.62
CA PRO A 26 -1.72 0.09 18.39
C PRO A 26 -2.13 -0.10 16.92
N ALA A 27 -1.35 0.43 15.97
CA ALA A 27 -1.61 0.25 14.54
C ALA A 27 -1.47 -1.21 14.11
N LEU A 28 -0.45 -1.89 14.64
CA LEU A 28 -0.25 -3.34 14.51
C LEU A 28 -1.46 -4.12 15.05
N PHE A 29 -1.92 -3.82 16.27
CA PHE A 29 -3.09 -4.47 16.84
C PHE A 29 -4.31 -4.29 15.94
N GLU A 30 -4.63 -3.06 15.58
CA GLU A 30 -5.82 -2.73 14.80
C GLU A 30 -5.80 -3.42 13.44
N ARG A 31 -4.68 -3.37 12.70
CA ARG A 31 -4.63 -3.98 11.37
C ARG A 31 -4.51 -5.49 11.38
N LEU A 32 -3.68 -6.06 12.25
CA LEU A 32 -3.54 -7.51 12.29
C LEU A 32 -4.79 -8.19 12.86
N SER A 33 -5.51 -7.56 13.81
CA SER A 33 -6.80 -8.08 14.27
C SER A 33 -7.83 -8.04 13.14
N HIS A 34 -7.93 -6.93 12.40
CA HIS A 34 -8.83 -6.83 11.25
C HIS A 34 -8.49 -7.85 10.15
N PHE A 35 -7.22 -8.01 9.80
CA PHE A 35 -6.80 -9.03 8.83
C PHE A 35 -7.11 -10.44 9.32
N LYS A 36 -6.89 -10.74 10.59
CA LYS A 36 -7.18 -12.07 11.15
C LYS A 36 -8.67 -12.38 11.18
N ASP A 37 -9.45 -11.48 11.76
CA ASP A 37 -10.84 -11.76 12.15
C ASP A 37 -11.83 -11.53 10.99
N VAL A 38 -11.46 -10.68 10.03
CA VAL A 38 -12.30 -10.33 8.87
C VAL A 38 -11.60 -10.70 7.56
N GLY A 39 -10.38 -10.19 7.34
CA GLY A 39 -9.68 -10.34 6.06
C GLY A 39 -9.45 -11.80 5.64
N VAL A 40 -8.83 -12.62 6.48
CA VAL A 40 -8.52 -14.02 6.19
C VAL A 40 -9.79 -14.85 5.96
N PRO A 41 -10.85 -14.73 6.80
CA PRO A 41 -12.13 -15.39 6.53
C PRO A 41 -12.79 -14.98 5.20
N ASP A 42 -12.77 -13.70 4.86
CA ASP A 42 -13.49 -13.16 3.70
C ASP A 42 -12.75 -13.39 2.37
N THR A 43 -11.44 -13.60 2.41
CA THR A 43 -10.58 -13.73 1.22
C THR A 43 -10.24 -15.17 0.86
N LYS A 44 -10.95 -16.17 1.40
CA LYS A 44 -10.66 -17.61 1.17
C LYS A 44 -10.52 -17.98 -0.31
N GLU A 45 -11.35 -17.42 -1.18
CA GLU A 45 -11.31 -17.67 -2.63
C GLU A 45 -10.75 -16.47 -3.42
N ASP A 46 -10.13 -15.51 -2.73
CA ASP A 46 -9.60 -14.29 -3.32
C ASP A 46 -8.06 -14.24 -3.17
N PRO A 47 -7.31 -14.76 -4.16
CA PRO A 47 -5.85 -14.80 -4.09
C PRO A 47 -5.21 -13.40 -4.16
N VAL A 48 -5.87 -12.40 -4.77
CA VAL A 48 -5.37 -11.02 -4.87
C VAL A 48 -5.35 -10.38 -3.49
N ASN A 49 -6.48 -10.44 -2.77
CA ASN A 49 -6.57 -9.84 -1.44
C ASN A 49 -5.77 -10.66 -0.40
N LYS A 50 -5.63 -11.98 -0.56
CA LYS A 50 -4.70 -12.77 0.26
C LYS A 50 -3.25 -12.31 0.13
N ALA A 51 -2.78 -12.07 -1.10
CA ALA A 51 -1.42 -11.57 -1.33
C ALA A 51 -1.20 -10.20 -0.66
N MET A 52 -2.20 -9.30 -0.75
CA MET A 52 -2.13 -8.00 -0.09
C MET A 52 -2.20 -8.09 1.45
N ILE A 53 -3.02 -9.00 2.00
CA ILE A 53 -3.04 -9.24 3.45
C ILE A 53 -1.69 -9.79 3.92
N ALA A 54 -1.09 -10.74 3.20
CA ALA A 54 0.22 -11.27 3.54
C ALA A 54 1.31 -10.18 3.49
N ASP A 55 1.32 -9.38 2.43
CA ASP A 55 2.22 -8.25 2.28
C ASP A 55 2.04 -7.20 3.40
N GLY A 56 0.82 -6.75 3.65
CA GLY A 56 0.50 -5.81 4.72
C GLY A 56 0.88 -6.36 6.10
N THR A 57 0.63 -7.64 6.35
CA THR A 57 1.01 -8.33 7.60
C THR A 57 2.51 -8.25 7.85
N CYS A 58 3.32 -8.52 6.83
CA CYS A 58 4.77 -8.50 6.96
C CYS A 58 5.35 -7.08 6.99
N ARG A 59 4.74 -6.12 6.28
CA ARG A 59 5.13 -4.70 6.36
C ARG A 59 4.90 -4.10 7.74
N LEU A 60 3.80 -4.44 8.41
CA LEU A 60 3.50 -3.97 9.77
C LEU A 60 4.58 -4.36 10.79
N LEU A 61 5.36 -5.41 10.50
CA LEU A 61 6.41 -5.91 11.39
C LEU A 61 7.80 -5.33 11.09
N ASP A 62 7.92 -4.47 10.07
CA ASP A 62 9.17 -3.84 9.63
C ASP A 62 10.34 -4.83 9.45
N VAL A 63 10.03 -6.01 8.90
CA VAL A 63 11.03 -7.09 8.73
C VAL A 63 11.73 -7.04 7.36
N ALA A 64 11.16 -6.34 6.38
CA ALA A 64 11.74 -6.16 5.05
C ALA A 64 12.88 -5.14 5.10
N LYS A 65 14.08 -5.51 4.64
CA LYS A 65 15.24 -4.60 4.59
C LYS A 65 16.05 -4.85 3.32
N GLY A 66 16.45 -3.77 2.64
CA GLY A 66 17.41 -3.81 1.53
C GLY A 66 16.78 -3.78 0.14
N ASP A 67 17.50 -4.32 -0.84
CA ASP A 67 17.17 -4.29 -2.28
C ASP A 67 16.13 -5.34 -2.71
N GLU A 68 15.23 -5.73 -1.80
CA GLU A 68 14.18 -6.70 -2.07
C GLU A 68 13.09 -6.09 -2.98
N THR A 69 12.43 -6.91 -3.78
CA THR A 69 11.28 -6.49 -4.60
C THR A 69 10.02 -6.41 -3.76
N ALA A 70 9.13 -5.45 -4.06
CA ALA A 70 7.83 -5.31 -3.40
C ALA A 70 6.82 -6.41 -3.80
N PHE A 71 7.23 -7.39 -4.61
CA PHE A 71 6.36 -8.41 -5.17
C PHE A 71 6.44 -9.80 -4.51
N SER A 72 7.18 -9.97 -3.40
CA SER A 72 7.42 -11.30 -2.79
C SER A 72 6.14 -12.11 -2.57
N PHE A 73 5.05 -11.47 -2.13
CA PHE A 73 3.76 -12.14 -1.93
C PHE A 73 2.87 -12.10 -3.17
N TRP A 74 2.99 -11.03 -3.97
CA TRP A 74 2.21 -10.86 -5.18
C TRP A 74 2.47 -11.96 -6.22
N TYR A 75 3.72 -12.43 -6.33
CA TYR A 75 4.07 -13.48 -7.27
C TYR A 75 4.13 -14.90 -6.67
N SER A 76 4.14 -15.06 -5.33
CA SER A 76 4.28 -16.36 -4.67
C SER A 76 3.05 -16.71 -3.82
N PRO A 77 2.17 -17.59 -4.32
CA PRO A 77 1.07 -18.17 -3.55
C PRO A 77 1.53 -18.95 -2.33
N GLU A 78 2.68 -19.62 -2.39
CA GLU A 78 3.24 -20.41 -1.29
C GLU A 78 3.64 -19.49 -0.14
N SER A 79 4.40 -18.43 -0.44
CA SER A 79 4.78 -17.39 0.53
C SER A 79 3.55 -16.72 1.14
N THR A 80 2.57 -16.39 0.29
CA THR A 80 1.29 -15.84 0.73
C THR A 80 0.57 -16.81 1.69
N LYS A 81 0.48 -18.09 1.32
CA LYS A 81 -0.17 -19.11 2.14
C LYS A 81 0.50 -19.28 3.50
N GLU A 82 1.83 -19.30 3.57
CA GLU A 82 2.55 -19.41 4.84
C GLU A 82 2.22 -18.26 5.80
N VAL A 83 2.18 -17.03 5.29
CA VAL A 83 1.83 -15.86 6.12
C VAL A 83 0.37 -15.87 6.53
N ILE A 84 -0.54 -16.21 5.62
CA ILE A 84 -1.99 -16.30 5.90
C ILE A 84 -2.28 -17.38 6.96
N ASP A 85 -1.66 -18.56 6.84
CA ASP A 85 -1.83 -19.64 7.82
C ASP A 85 -1.29 -19.21 9.19
N ALA A 86 -0.13 -18.53 9.24
CA ALA A 86 0.45 -18.03 10.49
C ALA A 86 -0.42 -16.92 11.14
N LEU A 87 -0.99 -16.03 10.33
CA LEU A 87 -1.92 -14.98 10.78
C LEU A 87 -3.22 -15.59 11.34
N ALA A 88 -3.78 -16.57 10.63
CA ALA A 88 -4.97 -17.30 11.06
C ALA A 88 -4.75 -18.02 12.41
N ALA A 89 -3.52 -18.50 12.66
CA ALA A 89 -3.15 -19.22 13.88
C ALA A 89 -2.88 -18.33 15.11
N LEU A 90 -2.88 -16.99 14.97
CA LEU A 90 -2.70 -16.08 16.10
C LEU A 90 -3.77 -16.26 17.19
N PRO A 91 -3.49 -15.88 18.45
CA PRO A 91 -4.48 -15.95 19.52
C PRO A 91 -5.67 -15.00 19.28
N SER A 92 -6.70 -15.12 20.12
CA SER A 92 -7.84 -14.19 20.15
C SER A 92 -7.41 -12.74 20.32
N THR A 93 -8.16 -11.83 19.66
CA THR A 93 -7.98 -10.38 19.66
C THR A 93 -8.56 -9.69 20.90
N GLU A 94 -9.25 -10.43 21.77
CA GLU A 94 -9.82 -9.92 23.05
C GLU A 94 -8.76 -9.39 24.04
N LYS A 95 -7.49 -9.75 23.87
CA LYS A 95 -6.37 -9.31 24.72
C LYS A 95 -5.31 -8.58 23.88
N PRO A 96 -5.46 -7.27 23.65
CA PRO A 96 -4.65 -6.54 22.66
C PRO A 96 -3.13 -6.68 22.84
N SER A 97 -2.62 -6.49 24.05
CA SER A 97 -1.17 -6.62 24.30
C SER A 97 -0.67 -8.04 24.07
N ASN A 98 -1.43 -9.06 24.49
CA ASN A 98 -1.06 -10.45 24.25
C ASN A 98 -1.09 -10.80 22.76
N PHE A 99 -2.08 -10.27 22.04
CA PHE A 99 -2.19 -10.43 20.59
C PHE A 99 -0.99 -9.83 19.88
N THR A 100 -0.67 -8.55 20.10
CA THR A 100 0.44 -7.86 19.42
C THR A 100 1.79 -8.53 19.71
N LEU A 101 2.06 -8.92 20.96
CA LEU A 101 3.30 -9.63 21.31
C LEU A 101 3.39 -11.01 20.65
N SER A 102 2.27 -11.75 20.60
CA SER A 102 2.20 -13.04 19.93
C SER A 102 2.36 -12.91 18.42
N ALA A 103 1.76 -11.88 17.82
CA ALA A 103 1.88 -11.56 16.41
C ALA A 103 3.35 -11.32 16.03
N LYS A 104 4.05 -10.42 16.72
CA LYS A 104 5.48 -10.18 16.49
C LYS A 104 6.32 -11.44 16.62
N LYS A 105 6.06 -12.26 17.65
CA LYS A 105 6.79 -13.51 17.89
C LYS A 105 6.58 -14.55 16.79
N SER A 106 5.35 -14.73 16.34
CA SER A 106 4.97 -15.80 15.43
C SER A 106 5.16 -15.43 13.96
N LEU A 107 4.86 -14.18 13.57
CA LEU A 107 4.87 -13.75 12.18
C LEU A 107 6.24 -13.28 11.71
N ALA A 108 7.05 -12.63 12.56
CA ALA A 108 8.34 -12.09 12.13
C ALA A 108 9.29 -13.16 11.53
N PRO A 109 9.42 -14.37 12.10
CA PRO A 109 10.22 -15.43 11.48
C PRO A 109 9.68 -15.90 10.12
N VAL A 110 8.36 -15.98 9.97
CA VAL A 110 7.71 -16.40 8.71
C VAL A 110 7.95 -15.34 7.64
N CYS A 111 7.61 -14.08 7.94
CA CYS A 111 7.79 -12.97 7.02
C CYS A 111 9.24 -12.81 6.55
N LYS A 112 10.22 -12.92 7.46
CA LYS A 112 11.65 -12.85 7.10
C LYS A 112 12.09 -13.97 6.17
N ARG A 113 11.50 -15.17 6.29
CA ARG A 113 11.82 -16.30 5.42
C ARG A 113 11.14 -16.12 4.05
N THR A 114 9.85 -15.83 4.03
CA THR A 114 9.05 -15.75 2.80
C THR A 114 9.45 -14.58 1.91
N GLN A 115 9.88 -13.44 2.48
CA GLN A 115 10.34 -12.29 1.69
C GLN A 115 11.64 -12.57 0.91
N LYS A 116 12.46 -13.49 1.42
CA LYS A 116 13.74 -13.89 0.82
C LYS A 116 13.63 -15.02 -0.19
N GLN A 117 12.45 -15.62 -0.32
CA GLN A 117 12.25 -16.70 -1.25
C GLN A 117 12.28 -16.13 -2.66
N GLU A 118 13.25 -16.56 -3.46
CA GLU A 118 13.28 -16.21 -4.87
C GLU A 118 12.02 -16.75 -5.55
N VAL A 119 11.36 -15.86 -6.30
CA VAL A 119 10.23 -16.22 -7.13
C VAL A 119 10.80 -16.84 -8.41
N ALA A 120 10.98 -18.16 -8.40
CA ALA A 120 11.57 -18.89 -9.53
C ALA A 120 10.75 -18.73 -10.83
N GLU A 121 9.43 -18.60 -10.72
CA GLU A 121 8.53 -18.28 -11.82
C GLU A 121 7.42 -17.33 -11.33
N LYS A 122 7.12 -16.28 -12.11
CA LYS A 122 5.98 -15.37 -11.86
C LYS A 122 4.68 -16.07 -12.26
N ASP A 123 4.30 -17.13 -11.56
CA ASP A 123 3.05 -17.86 -11.83
C ASP A 123 1.82 -17.01 -11.59
N TYR A 124 1.96 -16.04 -10.71
CA TYR A 124 1.01 -14.98 -10.49
C TYR A 124 1.62 -13.64 -10.90
N SER A 125 0.81 -12.81 -11.55
CA SER A 125 1.05 -11.42 -11.93
C SER A 125 -0.27 -10.83 -12.44
N CYS A 126 -0.30 -9.55 -12.76
CA CYS A 126 -1.43 -8.88 -13.36
C CYS A 126 -1.84 -9.50 -14.70
N ARG A 127 -0.91 -10.21 -15.37
CA ARG A 127 -1.11 -10.82 -16.68
C ARG A 127 -1.19 -12.36 -16.66
N LYS A 128 -0.91 -13.01 -15.53
CA LYS A 128 -0.86 -14.47 -15.38
C LYS A 128 -1.36 -14.89 -14.00
N GLY A 129 -2.13 -15.97 -13.90
CA GLY A 129 -2.54 -16.56 -12.62
C GLY A 129 -3.75 -15.89 -11.95
N TYR A 130 -3.76 -14.56 -11.78
CA TYR A 130 -4.90 -13.86 -11.18
C TYR A 130 -6.09 -13.69 -12.14
N ASP A 131 -7.33 -13.79 -11.61
CA ASP A 131 -8.53 -13.30 -12.31
C ASP A 131 -8.47 -11.77 -12.39
N PHE A 132 -8.36 -11.24 -13.61
CA PHE A 132 -8.27 -9.80 -13.83
C PHE A 132 -9.48 -9.02 -13.28
N ARG A 133 -10.67 -9.62 -13.23
CA ARG A 133 -11.84 -8.99 -12.59
C ARG A 133 -11.57 -8.71 -11.12
N VAL A 134 -10.97 -9.66 -10.40
CA VAL A 134 -10.63 -9.53 -8.99
C VAL A 134 -9.56 -8.45 -8.80
N ILE A 135 -8.58 -8.37 -9.71
CA ILE A 135 -7.54 -7.33 -9.67
C ILE A 135 -8.17 -5.93 -9.77
N LYS A 136 -9.01 -5.68 -10.78
CA LYS A 136 -9.58 -4.34 -10.98
C LYS A 136 -10.57 -3.94 -9.89
N GLU A 137 -11.34 -4.89 -9.36
CA GLU A 137 -12.26 -4.66 -8.23
C GLU A 137 -11.46 -4.35 -6.95
N SER A 138 -10.36 -5.05 -6.73
CA SER A 138 -9.46 -4.78 -5.60
C SER A 138 -8.79 -3.41 -5.72
N MET A 139 -8.26 -3.07 -6.91
CA MET A 139 -7.70 -1.76 -7.22
C MET A 139 -8.72 -0.64 -6.96
N PHE A 140 -9.96 -0.81 -7.42
CA PHE A 140 -11.06 0.12 -7.16
C PHE A 140 -11.33 0.27 -5.66
N ASN A 141 -11.41 -0.83 -4.92
CA ASN A 141 -11.71 -0.82 -3.49
C ASN A 141 -10.57 -0.16 -2.67
N TRP A 142 -9.31 -0.39 -3.00
CA TRP A 142 -8.19 0.27 -2.33
C TRP A 142 -8.09 1.74 -2.70
N HIS A 143 -8.34 2.09 -3.96
CA HIS A 143 -8.40 3.49 -4.39
C HIS A 143 -9.52 4.24 -3.66
N ARG A 144 -10.71 3.63 -3.55
CA ARG A 144 -11.80 4.16 -2.72
C ARG A 144 -11.37 4.33 -1.27
N ALA A 145 -10.76 3.29 -0.69
CA ALA A 145 -10.35 3.32 0.70
C ALA A 145 -9.28 4.39 0.97
N VAL A 146 -8.48 4.80 -0.02
CA VAL A 146 -7.45 5.84 0.13
C VAL A 146 -7.97 7.24 -0.20
N CYS A 147 -8.82 7.38 -1.22
CA CYS A 147 -9.15 8.68 -1.82
C CYS A 147 -10.61 9.12 -1.69
N ALA A 148 -11.54 8.23 -1.30
CA ALA A 148 -12.91 8.65 -1.13
C ALA A 148 -13.07 9.50 0.14
N GLY A 149 -13.78 10.62 0.02
CA GLY A 149 -14.04 11.51 1.13
C GLY A 149 -15.04 10.93 2.15
N PRO A 150 -15.27 11.67 3.26
CA PRO A 150 -16.19 11.24 4.32
C PRO A 150 -17.67 11.15 3.88
N SER A 151 -18.01 11.77 2.74
CA SER A 151 -19.36 11.73 2.16
C SER A 151 -19.63 10.48 1.31
N GLU A 152 -18.66 9.59 1.14
CA GLU A 152 -18.83 8.40 0.31
C GLU A 152 -19.91 7.47 0.90
N SER A 153 -20.86 7.11 0.04
CA SER A 153 -22.05 6.34 0.39
C SER A 153 -21.71 4.96 0.96
N SER A 154 -20.63 4.33 0.50
CA SER A 154 -20.23 3.01 0.97
C SER A 154 -19.79 2.98 2.43
N TRP A 155 -19.47 4.14 3.03
CA TRP A 155 -19.16 4.26 4.45
C TRP A 155 -20.41 4.13 5.32
N LYS A 156 -21.63 4.28 4.77
CA LYS A 156 -22.89 4.15 5.52
C LYS A 156 -22.96 5.02 6.79
N GLY A 157 -22.27 6.17 6.78
CA GLY A 157 -22.17 7.07 7.92
C GLY A 157 -21.08 6.72 8.94
N GLU A 158 -20.32 5.65 8.71
CA GLU A 158 -19.12 5.29 9.49
C GLU A 158 -17.89 6.08 9.04
N PHE A 159 -16.78 5.94 9.78
CA PHE A 159 -15.52 6.63 9.50
C PHE A 159 -14.83 6.12 8.23
N ASP A 160 -14.22 7.05 7.47
CA ASP A 160 -13.35 6.78 6.33
C ASP A 160 -12.12 5.94 6.76
N PRO A 161 -11.95 4.69 6.28
CA PRO A 161 -10.83 3.84 6.68
C PRO A 161 -9.43 4.48 6.50
N ALA A 162 -9.25 5.44 5.56
CA ALA A 162 -7.99 6.16 5.36
C ALA A 162 -7.76 7.32 6.34
N TYR A 163 -8.51 7.45 7.43
CA TYR A 163 -8.09 8.32 8.54
C TYR A 163 -6.81 7.80 9.24
N GLN A 164 -6.49 6.52 9.07
CA GLN A 164 -5.36 5.87 9.71
C GLN A 164 -4.12 5.83 8.78
N PRO A 165 -2.97 6.40 9.19
CA PRO A 165 -1.75 6.43 8.38
C PRO A 165 -1.25 5.05 7.90
N GLN A 166 -1.42 4.01 8.70
CA GLN A 166 -1.06 2.64 8.29
C GLN A 166 -1.92 2.12 7.14
N GLN A 167 -3.20 2.50 7.09
CA GLN A 167 -4.10 2.12 6.00
C GLN A 167 -3.75 2.86 4.71
N ILE A 168 -3.39 4.14 4.83
CA ILE A 168 -2.90 4.93 3.70
C ILE A 168 -1.64 4.29 3.12
N ALA A 169 -0.61 4.05 3.94
CA ALA A 169 0.65 3.49 3.49
C ALA A 169 0.49 2.08 2.88
N MET A 170 -0.39 1.25 3.46
CA MET A 170 -0.70 -0.06 2.90
C MET A 170 -1.45 0.02 1.58
N GLY A 171 -2.53 0.80 1.53
CA GLY A 171 -3.34 1.00 0.33
C GLY A 171 -2.55 1.60 -0.83
N ALA A 172 -1.72 2.60 -0.57
CA ALA A 172 -0.77 3.16 -1.54
C ALA A 172 0.17 2.08 -2.11
N GLY A 173 0.73 1.25 -1.22
CA GLY A 173 1.56 0.12 -1.63
C GLY A 173 0.82 -0.88 -2.51
N PHE A 174 -0.42 -1.23 -2.19
CA PHE A 174 -1.23 -2.16 -2.97
C PHE A 174 -1.55 -1.60 -4.37
N LEU A 175 -1.91 -0.32 -4.45
CA LEU A 175 -2.11 0.38 -5.71
C LEU A 175 -0.82 0.34 -6.57
N CYS A 176 0.33 0.63 -5.96
CA CYS A 176 1.63 0.60 -6.64
C CYS A 176 2.04 -0.80 -7.10
N ILE A 177 1.80 -1.85 -6.30
CA ILE A 177 2.06 -3.25 -6.71
C ILE A 177 1.33 -3.55 -8.01
N VAL A 178 0.01 -3.32 -8.05
CA VAL A 178 -0.79 -3.62 -9.25
C VAL A 178 -0.40 -2.69 -10.40
N ALA A 179 -0.21 -1.39 -10.16
CA ALA A 179 0.15 -0.43 -11.20
C ALA A 179 1.49 -0.75 -11.87
N CYS A 180 2.55 -0.98 -11.08
CA CYS A 180 3.87 -1.32 -11.61
C CYS A 180 3.81 -2.65 -12.38
N ASP A 181 3.23 -3.71 -11.80
CA ASP A 181 3.22 -5.02 -12.45
C ASP A 181 2.35 -5.08 -13.72
N CYS A 182 1.15 -4.48 -13.70
CA CYS A 182 0.34 -4.37 -14.92
C CYS A 182 1.08 -3.61 -16.04
N GLY A 183 1.91 -2.63 -15.68
CA GLY A 183 2.75 -1.91 -16.64
C GLY A 183 4.05 -2.64 -17.03
N GLY A 184 4.39 -3.77 -16.39
CA GLY A 184 5.65 -4.49 -16.62
C GLY A 184 6.88 -3.82 -16.00
N TRP A 185 6.68 -3.12 -14.88
CA TRP A 185 7.71 -2.38 -14.15
C TRP A 185 8.04 -3.08 -12.83
N ASP A 186 9.28 -2.92 -12.38
CA ASP A 186 9.68 -3.32 -11.04
C ASP A 186 9.24 -2.29 -10.01
N PHE A 187 8.89 -2.75 -8.81
CA PHE A 187 8.50 -1.90 -7.70
C PHE A 187 9.46 -2.12 -6.51
N PRO A 188 10.25 -1.10 -6.11
CA PRO A 188 11.24 -1.27 -5.05
C PRO A 188 10.59 -1.21 -3.65
N VAL A 189 11.08 -2.04 -2.73
CA VAL A 189 10.65 -2.01 -1.31
C VAL A 189 10.91 -0.65 -0.65
N SER A 190 11.91 0.12 -1.10
CA SER A 190 12.18 1.45 -0.57
C SER A 190 11.01 2.42 -0.77
N SER A 191 10.23 2.29 -1.84
CA SER A 191 9.01 3.08 -2.02
C SER A 191 7.97 2.73 -0.95
N LEU A 192 7.73 1.44 -0.68
CA LEU A 192 6.84 0.99 0.39
C LEU A 192 7.27 1.52 1.77
N GLN A 193 8.57 1.53 2.05
CA GLN A 193 9.13 2.08 3.29
C GLN A 193 8.91 3.60 3.37
N SER A 194 9.07 4.31 2.25
CA SER A 194 8.87 5.76 2.23
C SER A 194 7.43 6.18 2.53
N PHE A 195 6.44 5.41 2.06
CA PHE A 195 5.02 5.66 2.37
C PHE A 195 4.71 5.55 3.87
N ALA A 196 5.46 4.73 4.60
CA ALA A 196 5.29 4.47 6.03
C ALA A 196 6.33 5.18 6.92
N ALA A 197 7.20 6.02 6.35
CA ALA A 197 8.34 6.60 7.08
C ALA A 197 7.92 7.54 8.22
N SER A 198 6.76 8.21 8.10
CA SER A 198 6.17 9.05 9.12
C SER A 198 4.68 9.28 8.82
N LEU A 199 3.90 9.77 9.79
CA LEU A 199 2.50 10.15 9.52
C LEU A 199 2.40 11.23 8.43
N ALA A 200 3.36 12.16 8.37
CA ALA A 200 3.41 13.18 7.33
C ALA A 200 3.67 12.57 5.94
N SER A 201 4.57 11.58 5.86
CA SER A 201 4.85 10.85 4.62
C SER A 201 3.63 10.07 4.12
N ALA A 202 2.87 9.46 5.04
CA ALA A 202 1.63 8.79 4.68
C ALA A 202 0.61 9.79 4.12
N GLU A 203 0.39 10.93 4.79
CA GLU A 203 -0.55 11.96 4.33
C GLU A 203 -0.14 12.59 2.98
N GLU A 204 1.16 12.85 2.79
CA GLU A 204 1.70 13.31 1.51
C GLU A 204 1.47 12.27 0.40
N THR A 205 1.66 10.98 0.72
CA THR A 205 1.39 9.88 -0.21
C THR A 205 -0.09 9.84 -0.61
N LYS A 206 -1.01 9.96 0.36
CA LYS A 206 -2.46 10.07 0.09
C LYS A 206 -2.74 11.23 -0.86
N THR A 207 -2.26 12.43 -0.52
CA THR A 207 -2.47 13.64 -1.32
C THR A 207 -2.04 13.42 -2.77
N LYS A 208 -0.81 12.93 -2.99
CA LYS A 208 -0.29 12.67 -4.34
C LYS A 208 -1.11 11.63 -5.11
N ILE A 209 -1.49 10.52 -4.49
CA ILE A 209 -2.33 9.50 -5.17
C ILE A 209 -3.67 10.10 -5.56
N CYS A 210 -4.31 10.83 -4.67
CA CYS A 210 -5.65 11.34 -4.90
C CYS A 210 -5.68 12.56 -5.84
N ASP A 211 -4.59 13.31 -5.95
CA ASP A 211 -4.43 14.36 -6.96
C ASP A 211 -4.24 13.77 -8.37
N GLU A 212 -3.41 12.73 -8.49
CA GLU A 212 -3.12 12.06 -9.78
C GLU A 212 -4.23 11.11 -10.23
N LEU A 213 -4.96 10.52 -9.27
CA LEU A 213 -6.12 9.65 -9.49
C LEU A 213 -7.32 10.14 -8.66
N PRO A 214 -8.01 11.22 -9.07
CA PRO A 214 -9.11 11.75 -8.29
C PRO A 214 -10.27 10.76 -8.16
N TRP A 215 -10.72 10.55 -6.92
CA TRP A 215 -11.90 9.72 -6.64
C TRP A 215 -13.14 10.27 -7.34
N GLY A 216 -13.96 9.39 -7.92
CA GLY A 216 -15.14 9.75 -8.70
C GLY A 216 -14.86 10.18 -10.14
N LEU A 217 -13.61 10.47 -10.50
CA LEU A 217 -13.20 10.68 -11.90
C LEU A 217 -12.50 9.46 -12.49
N VAL A 218 -11.70 8.76 -11.68
CA VAL A 218 -11.07 7.49 -12.04
C VAL A 218 -11.92 6.33 -11.54
N ASP A 219 -12.28 5.42 -12.45
CA ASP A 219 -13.02 4.19 -12.13
C ASP A 219 -12.26 2.95 -12.62
N PHE A 220 -11.53 2.31 -11.71
CA PHE A 220 -10.85 1.05 -11.99
C PHE A 220 -11.82 -0.11 -12.26
N SER A 221 -13.06 -0.07 -11.76
CA SER A 221 -14.02 -1.16 -12.01
C SER A 221 -14.43 -1.25 -13.49
N ALA A 222 -14.33 -0.14 -14.22
CA ALA A 222 -14.65 -0.04 -15.64
C ALA A 222 -13.52 -0.52 -16.58
N VAL A 223 -12.29 -0.74 -16.08
CA VAL A 223 -11.19 -1.20 -16.94
C VAL A 223 -11.40 -2.63 -17.44
N SER A 224 -10.91 -2.94 -18.64
CA SER A 224 -11.20 -4.20 -19.35
C SER A 224 -9.98 -5.10 -19.55
N SER A 225 -8.78 -4.59 -19.35
CA SER A 225 -7.54 -5.37 -19.51
C SER A 225 -6.39 -4.81 -18.66
N PRO A 226 -5.34 -5.62 -18.40
CA PRO A 226 -4.10 -5.15 -17.76
C PRO A 226 -3.49 -3.91 -18.43
N ASP A 227 -3.52 -3.84 -19.76
CA ASP A 227 -3.01 -2.67 -20.51
C ASP A 227 -3.81 -1.40 -20.20
N THR A 228 -5.14 -1.50 -20.16
CA THR A 228 -6.00 -0.36 -19.80
C THR A 228 -5.82 0.04 -18.33
N LEU A 229 -5.64 -0.93 -17.42
CA LEU A 229 -5.35 -0.64 -16.02
C LEU A 229 -4.02 0.11 -15.88
N ALA A 230 -2.96 -0.39 -16.52
CA ALA A 230 -1.65 0.27 -16.51
C ALA A 230 -1.71 1.68 -17.10
N ALA A 231 -2.50 1.90 -18.16
CA ALA A 231 -2.68 3.22 -18.75
C ALA A 231 -3.41 4.19 -17.82
N VAL A 232 -4.43 3.73 -17.09
CA VAL A 232 -5.16 4.54 -16.10
C VAL A 232 -4.31 4.82 -14.87
N ALA A 233 -3.53 3.84 -14.40
CA ALA A 233 -2.66 3.97 -13.24
C ALA A 233 -1.29 4.62 -13.57
N PHE A 234 -1.02 4.95 -14.83
CA PHE A 234 0.24 5.56 -15.27
C PHE A 234 0.67 6.79 -14.46
N PRO A 235 -0.24 7.72 -14.08
CA PRO A 235 0.13 8.92 -13.32
C PRO A 235 0.85 8.65 -12.00
N ILE A 236 0.54 7.53 -11.31
CA ILE A 236 1.16 7.22 -10.01
C ILE A 236 2.47 6.42 -10.12
N LEU A 237 2.87 5.97 -11.31
CA LEU A 237 4.07 5.13 -11.44
C LEU A 237 5.36 5.83 -10.97
N HIS A 238 5.44 7.15 -11.17
CA HIS A 238 6.59 7.94 -10.72
C HIS A 238 6.70 7.96 -9.19
N MET A 239 5.60 8.18 -8.48
CA MET A 239 5.60 8.19 -7.02
C MET A 239 5.79 6.79 -6.43
N CYS A 240 5.36 5.75 -7.14
CA CYS A 240 5.67 4.37 -6.81
C CYS A 240 7.17 4.05 -7.04
N GLY A 241 7.92 4.91 -7.74
CA GLY A 241 9.30 4.61 -8.11
C GLY A 241 9.40 3.40 -9.03
N CYS A 242 8.37 3.12 -9.83
CA CYS A 242 8.37 1.96 -10.72
C CYS A 242 9.53 2.09 -11.74
N GLY A 243 10.44 1.12 -11.74
CA GLY A 243 11.59 1.07 -12.65
C GLY A 243 11.32 0.16 -13.84
N ARG A 244 11.96 0.39 -15.00
CA ARG A 244 11.87 -0.59 -16.10
C ARG A 244 12.44 -1.91 -15.61
N CYS A 245 11.66 -2.98 -15.72
CA CYS A 245 12.07 -4.30 -15.33
C CYS A 245 13.27 -4.74 -16.19
N ALA A 246 14.42 -4.99 -15.55
CA ALA A 246 15.66 -5.33 -16.25
C ALA A 246 15.62 -6.72 -16.92
N ASP A 247 14.84 -7.63 -16.34
CA ASP A 247 14.74 -9.04 -16.76
C ASP A 247 13.39 -9.40 -17.42
N CYS A 248 12.51 -8.41 -17.64
CA CYS A 248 11.29 -8.62 -18.39
C CYS A 248 11.67 -8.66 -19.87
N GLY A 249 11.76 -9.86 -20.44
CA GLY A 249 12.15 -10.11 -21.83
C GLY A 249 11.55 -9.10 -22.82
N ASP A 250 12.35 -8.77 -23.83
CA ASP A 250 12.21 -7.67 -24.81
C ASP A 250 10.90 -7.62 -25.63
N GLU A 251 9.89 -8.44 -25.34
CA GLU A 251 8.64 -8.60 -26.10
C GLU A 251 7.75 -7.35 -26.09
N ASN A 252 7.90 -6.44 -25.13
CA ASN A 252 7.11 -5.20 -25.05
C ASN A 252 7.86 -3.92 -25.49
N ARG A 253 9.12 -4.02 -25.94
CA ARG A 253 9.93 -2.83 -26.32
C ARG A 253 9.33 -2.03 -27.48
N GLY A 254 8.44 -2.61 -28.30
CA GLY A 254 7.85 -1.95 -29.47
C GLY A 254 6.44 -1.33 -29.30
N ARG A 255 5.77 -1.45 -28.14
CA ARG A 255 4.33 -1.12 -28.05
C ARG A 255 3.99 0.25 -27.45
N VAL A 256 4.92 0.92 -26.77
CA VAL A 256 4.66 2.21 -26.08
C VAL A 256 5.14 3.44 -26.85
N GLU A 257 5.94 3.28 -27.92
CA GLU A 257 6.41 4.42 -28.74
C GLU A 257 5.33 5.00 -29.68
N GLY A 258 4.09 4.50 -29.63
CA GLY A 258 2.97 5.00 -30.42
C GLY A 258 1.89 5.70 -29.58
N ARG A 259 2.13 6.93 -29.12
CA ARG A 259 1.02 7.87 -28.83
C ARG A 259 1.22 9.20 -29.59
N PRO A 260 0.18 9.68 -30.29
CA PRO A 260 0.18 10.99 -30.93
C PRO A 260 0.10 12.08 -29.86
N GLY A 261 0.90 13.14 -30.03
CA GLY A 261 0.99 14.24 -29.09
C GLY A 261 -0.35 14.94 -28.85
N LEU A 262 -0.76 14.97 -27.59
CA LEU A 262 -1.76 15.92 -27.09
C LEU A 262 -1.12 17.32 -27.03
N ARG A 263 -1.08 18.02 -28.17
CA ARG A 263 -1.07 19.48 -28.19
C ARG A 263 -2.51 19.96 -28.12
N GLY A 264 -3.00 20.15 -26.89
CA GLY A 264 -4.22 20.92 -26.65
C GLY A 264 -3.92 22.40 -26.83
N GLY A 265 -4.24 22.96 -28.00
CA GLY A 265 -4.33 24.40 -28.20
C GLY A 265 -5.58 24.92 -27.49
N MET A 266 -5.39 25.77 -26.48
CA MET A 266 -6.46 26.63 -25.97
C MET A 266 -6.85 27.59 -27.10
N ARG A 267 -8.07 27.45 -27.62
CA ARG A 267 -8.78 28.54 -28.30
C ARG A 267 -9.74 29.16 -27.31
N GLU A 268 -9.42 30.39 -26.99
CA GLU A 268 -10.25 31.38 -26.33
C GLU A 268 -11.33 31.80 -27.33
N GLU A 269 -12.59 31.39 -27.12
CA GLU A 269 -13.74 32.03 -27.75
C GLU A 269 -14.42 32.92 -26.72
N ALA A 270 -14.17 34.21 -26.87
CA ALA A 270 -14.83 35.28 -26.14
C ALA A 270 -16.26 35.46 -26.66
N LEU A 271 -17.21 35.38 -25.73
CA LEU A 271 -18.54 35.98 -25.78
C LEU A 271 -18.44 37.48 -26.05
N ILE A 272 -19.08 37.99 -27.11
CA ILE A 272 -19.58 39.37 -27.16
C ILE A 272 -20.95 39.37 -27.87
N SER A 273 -21.93 39.93 -27.15
CA SER A 273 -23.22 40.42 -27.65
C SER A 273 -23.06 41.70 -28.46
#